data_AF-A0A7L2B099-F1
#
_entry.id   AF-A0A7L2B099-F1
#
_cell.length_a   1.000
_cell.length_b   1.000
_cell.length_c   1.000
_cell.angle_alpha   90.00
_cell.angle_beta   90.00
_cell.angle_gamma   90.00
#
_symmetry.space_group_name_H-M   'P 1'
#
loop_
_entity.id
_entity.type
_entity.pdbx_description
1 polymer ?
#
loop_
_entity_poly.entity_id
_entity_poly.type
_entity_poly.pdbx_seq_one_letter_code
_entity_poly.pdbx_strand_id
1 'polypeptide(L)'
;IISEVLDDVESRSFTPQDPDDANFFATAMQVCCDLKDIKLAYRLNKALEKGDNWKFLDMDRLNAYWSKFFSLLCMMEQIDVVLKWYKEMSPSLFYPTPKNILDLFQALDTANQLEVLPSVW
;
A
#
# COMPACT_ATOMS: atom_id res chain seq x y z
N ILE A 1 -14.52 -10.93 -8.69
CA ILE A 1 -15.11 -9.76 -8.01
C ILE A 1 -14.11 -8.60 -7.91
N ILE A 2 -13.16 -8.52 -6.97
CA ILE A 2 -12.31 -7.30 -6.85
C ILE A 2 -11.43 -7.05 -8.09
N SER A 3 -10.95 -8.11 -8.75
CA SER A 3 -10.18 -8.00 -10.00
C SER A 3 -11.00 -7.40 -11.15
N GLU A 4 -12.24 -7.84 -11.31
CA GLU A 4 -13.17 -7.35 -12.35
C GLU A 4 -13.57 -5.90 -12.08
N VAL A 5 -13.80 -5.55 -10.81
CA VAL A 5 -14.06 -4.17 -10.41
C VAL A 5 -12.86 -3.27 -10.74
N LEU A 6 -11.63 -3.75 -10.51
CA LEU A 6 -10.42 -3.00 -10.86
C LEU A 6 -10.25 -2.84 -12.38
N ASP A 7 -10.64 -3.81 -13.19
CA ASP A 7 -10.61 -3.68 -14.65
C ASP A 7 -11.46 -2.47 -15.12
N ASP A 8 -12.64 -2.30 -14.52
CA ASP A 8 -13.51 -1.14 -14.79
C ASP A 8 -12.95 0.17 -14.22
N VAL A 9 -12.44 0.15 -12.99
CA VAL A 9 -11.89 1.34 -12.31
C VAL A 9 -10.65 1.88 -13.02
N GLU A 10 -9.76 1.00 -13.48
CA GLU A 10 -8.54 1.36 -14.20
C GLU A 10 -8.83 2.07 -15.52
N SER A 11 -9.98 1.81 -16.16
CA SER A 11 -10.36 2.44 -17.43
C SER A 11 -10.86 3.89 -17.26
N ARG A 12 -11.26 4.29 -16.05
CA ARG A 12 -11.95 5.57 -15.78
C ARG A 12 -11.15 6.46 -14.84
N SER A 13 -11.67 7.66 -14.61
CA SER A 13 -11.26 8.58 -13.56
C SER A 13 -12.52 9.00 -12.81
N PHE A 14 -12.47 9.03 -11.49
CA PHE A 14 -13.66 9.27 -10.67
C PHE A 14 -13.55 10.60 -9.93
N THR A 15 -14.70 11.15 -9.56
CA THR A 15 -14.83 12.27 -8.64
C THR A 15 -15.68 11.80 -7.47
N PRO A 16 -15.33 12.07 -6.21
CA PRO A 16 -16.17 11.69 -5.07
C PRO A 16 -17.58 12.26 -5.21
N GLN A 17 -18.61 11.42 -5.12
CA GLN A 17 -20.02 11.81 -5.19
C GLN A 17 -20.77 11.49 -3.90
N ASP A 18 -20.40 10.41 -3.22
CA ASP A 18 -20.97 9.97 -1.96
C ASP A 18 -19.90 9.97 -0.84
N PRO A 19 -20.23 10.31 0.42
CA PRO A 19 -19.29 10.22 1.54
C PRO A 19 -18.63 8.83 1.70
N ASP A 20 -19.34 7.76 1.32
CA ASP A 20 -18.83 6.39 1.40
C ASP A 20 -17.87 6.03 0.27
N ASP A 21 -17.79 6.82 -0.82
CA ASP A 21 -16.83 6.60 -1.91
C ASP A 21 -15.39 6.60 -1.38
N ALA A 22 -15.13 7.40 -0.35
CA ALA A 22 -13.84 7.48 0.31
C ALA A 22 -13.41 6.16 1.01
N ASN A 23 -14.32 5.19 1.17
CA ASN A 23 -14.02 3.87 1.75
C ASN A 23 -13.47 2.89 0.72
N PHE A 24 -13.63 3.17 -0.58
CA PHE A 24 -13.33 2.21 -1.65
C PHE A 24 -11.88 1.74 -1.62
N PHE A 25 -10.92 2.68 -1.74
CA PHE A 25 -9.49 2.34 -1.82
C PHE A 25 -8.98 1.68 -0.54
N ALA A 26 -9.40 2.15 0.63
CA ALA A 26 -9.00 1.56 1.92
C ALA A 26 -9.52 0.11 2.07
N THR A 27 -10.78 -0.13 1.68
CA THR A 27 -11.40 -1.47 1.73
C THR A 27 -10.79 -2.39 0.68
N ALA A 28 -10.58 -1.91 -0.54
CA ALA A 28 -9.95 -2.67 -1.60
C ALA A 28 -8.52 -3.09 -1.23
N MET A 29 -7.74 -2.20 -0.58
CA MET A 29 -6.40 -2.54 -0.09
C MET A 29 -6.46 -3.60 1.01
N GLN A 30 -7.42 -3.50 1.94
CA GLN A 30 -7.65 -4.56 2.93
C GLN A 30 -7.92 -5.91 2.27
N VAL A 31 -8.78 -5.96 1.24
CA VAL A 31 -9.04 -7.20 0.47
C VAL A 31 -7.76 -7.72 -0.18
N CYS A 32 -6.90 -6.85 -0.73
CA CYS A 32 -5.60 -7.27 -1.29
C CYS A 32 -4.69 -7.89 -0.21
N CYS A 33 -4.68 -7.34 1.00
CA CYS A 33 -3.95 -7.90 2.14
C CYS A 33 -4.50 -9.27 2.55
N ASP A 34 -5.81 -9.42 2.64
CA ASP A 34 -6.47 -10.67 3.04
C ASP A 34 -6.23 -11.79 2.02
N LEU A 35 -6.23 -11.45 0.73
CA LEU A 35 -5.91 -12.36 -0.37
C LEU A 35 -4.40 -12.60 -0.52
N LYS A 36 -3.56 -11.79 0.14
CA LYS A 36 -2.10 -11.75 -0.05
C LYS A 36 -1.71 -11.58 -1.52
N ASP A 37 -2.46 -10.79 -2.27
CA ASP A 37 -2.22 -10.57 -3.70
C ASP A 37 -1.56 -9.22 -3.93
N ILE A 38 -0.22 -9.25 -4.04
CA ILE A 38 0.55 -8.03 -4.28
C ILE A 38 0.32 -7.44 -5.68
N LYS A 39 -0.02 -8.27 -6.68
CA LYS A 39 -0.29 -7.78 -8.04
C LYS A 39 -1.55 -6.94 -8.06
N LEU A 40 -2.60 -7.38 -7.35
CA LEU A 40 -3.83 -6.58 -7.17
C LEU A 40 -3.55 -5.29 -6.41
N ALA A 41 -2.68 -5.32 -5.40
CA ALA A 41 -2.32 -4.12 -4.65
C ALA A 41 -1.60 -3.08 -5.53
N TYR A 42 -0.66 -3.49 -6.39
CA TYR A 42 -0.04 -2.57 -7.34
C TYR A 42 -1.03 -1.99 -8.36
N ARG A 43 -1.97 -2.80 -8.83
CA ARG A 43 -3.05 -2.35 -9.71
C ARG A 43 -3.92 -1.28 -9.04
N LEU A 44 -4.30 -1.51 -7.79
CA LEU A 44 -5.05 -0.56 -6.98
C LEU A 44 -4.26 0.75 -6.76
N ASN A 45 -2.95 0.68 -6.49
CA ASN A 45 -2.11 1.88 -6.38
C ASN A 45 -2.08 2.69 -7.69
N LYS A 46 -1.91 2.02 -8.84
CA LYS A 46 -1.94 2.70 -10.14
C LYS A 46 -3.28 3.38 -10.40
N ALA A 47 -4.38 2.75 -9.97
CA ALA A 47 -5.71 3.35 -10.06
C ALA A 47 -5.84 4.57 -9.13
N LEU A 48 -5.26 4.54 -7.93
CA LEU A 48 -5.25 5.66 -6.99
C LEU A 48 -4.44 6.86 -7.52
N GLU A 49 -3.29 6.61 -8.14
CA GLU A 49 -2.42 7.64 -8.73
C GLU A 49 -2.99 8.26 -10.00
N LYS A 50 -4.01 7.64 -10.61
CA LYS A 50 -4.60 8.11 -11.86
C LYS A 50 -5.49 9.34 -11.63
N GLY A 51 -5.06 10.47 -12.18
CA GLY A 51 -5.82 11.72 -12.15
C GLY A 51 -6.00 12.23 -10.71
N ASP A 52 -7.25 12.47 -10.32
CA ASP A 52 -7.61 13.03 -9.01
C ASP A 52 -8.12 11.96 -8.01
N ASN A 53 -7.92 10.68 -8.30
CA ASN A 53 -8.42 9.58 -7.45
C ASN A 53 -7.80 9.57 -6.04
N TRP A 54 -6.63 10.19 -5.85
CA TRP A 54 -6.04 10.38 -4.52
C TRP A 54 -6.94 11.20 -3.58
N LYS A 55 -7.85 12.04 -4.11
CA LYS A 55 -8.81 12.84 -3.33
C LYS A 55 -9.86 12.01 -2.61
N PHE A 56 -9.99 10.72 -2.92
CA PHE A 56 -10.87 9.79 -2.21
C PHE A 56 -10.33 9.45 -0.81
N LEU A 57 -9.06 9.73 -0.52
CA LEU A 57 -8.45 9.45 0.77
C LEU A 57 -8.17 10.75 1.52
N ASP A 58 -8.82 10.94 2.66
CA ASP A 58 -8.37 11.90 3.66
C ASP A 58 -7.02 11.44 4.28
N MET A 59 -6.37 12.31 5.05
CA MET A 59 -5.02 12.01 5.59
C MET A 59 -5.00 10.77 6.50
N ASP A 60 -6.07 10.50 7.23
CA ASP A 60 -6.15 9.35 8.13
C ASP A 60 -6.29 8.04 7.33
N ARG A 61 -7.17 8.03 6.32
CA ARG A 61 -7.36 6.90 5.42
C ARG A 61 -6.15 6.67 4.53
N LEU A 62 -5.46 7.74 4.11
CA LEU A 62 -4.22 7.67 3.34
C LEU A 62 -3.15 6.92 4.12
N ASN A 63 -2.94 7.28 5.39
CA ASN A 63 -2.01 6.57 6.26
C ASN A 63 -2.41 5.11 6.47
N ALA A 64 -3.70 4.83 6.71
CA ALA A 64 -4.19 3.46 6.87
C ALA A 64 -4.01 2.62 5.59
N TYR A 65 -4.25 3.21 4.42
CA TYR A 65 -4.05 2.60 3.11
C TYR A 65 -2.58 2.21 2.90
N TRP A 66 -1.67 3.18 3.04
CA TRP A 66 -0.23 2.94 2.84
C TRP A 66 0.36 2.01 3.89
N SER A 67 -0.11 2.07 5.14
CA SER A 67 0.29 1.13 6.19
C SER A 67 -0.05 -0.32 5.79
N LYS A 68 -1.25 -0.57 5.27
CA LYS A 68 -1.66 -1.92 4.80
C LYS A 68 -0.86 -2.34 3.57
N PHE A 69 -0.68 -1.44 2.60
CA PHE A 69 0.13 -1.70 1.41
C PHE A 69 1.57 -2.09 1.77
N PHE A 70 2.19 -1.33 2.68
CA PHE A 70 3.55 -1.60 3.13
C PHE A 70 3.69 -2.93 3.88
N SER A 71 2.73 -3.27 4.75
CA SER A 71 2.70 -4.60 5.38
C SER A 71 2.61 -5.72 4.35
N LEU A 72 1.82 -5.54 3.28
CA LEU A 72 1.71 -6.52 2.20
C LEU A 72 3.01 -6.62 1.39
N LEU A 73 3.69 -5.51 1.11
CA LEU A 73 5.02 -5.50 0.49
C LEU A 73 6.00 -6.34 1.33
N CYS A 74 6.09 -6.08 2.63
CA CYS A 74 6.99 -6.83 3.53
C CYS A 74 6.71 -8.34 3.52
N MET A 75 5.45 -8.75 3.31
CA MET A 75 5.06 -10.16 3.29
C MET A 75 5.32 -10.86 1.94
N MET A 76 5.19 -10.13 0.83
CA MET A 76 5.07 -10.76 -0.50
C MET A 76 6.19 -10.40 -1.48
N GLU A 77 6.96 -9.33 -1.23
CA GLU A 77 8.02 -8.86 -2.12
C GLU A 77 9.41 -9.27 -1.66
N GLN A 78 10.37 -9.17 -2.60
CA GLN A 78 11.78 -9.26 -2.26
C GLN A 78 12.21 -8.06 -1.43
N ILE A 79 13.08 -8.30 -0.45
CA ILE A 79 13.52 -7.27 0.50
C ILE A 79 14.11 -6.02 -0.18
N ASP A 80 14.83 -6.17 -1.29
CA ASP A 80 15.38 -5.05 -2.05
C ASP A 80 14.27 -4.12 -2.59
N VAL A 81 13.14 -4.70 -3.01
CA VAL A 81 11.96 -3.97 -3.49
C VAL A 81 11.27 -3.27 -2.31
N VAL A 82 11.12 -3.96 -1.17
CA VAL A 82 10.55 -3.38 0.06
C VAL A 82 11.36 -2.17 0.53
N LEU A 83 12.69 -2.27 0.56
CA LEU A 83 13.58 -1.19 0.96
C LEU A 83 13.55 -0.01 -0.01
N LYS A 84 13.42 -0.26 -1.31
CA LYS A 84 13.23 0.80 -2.31
C LYS A 84 11.94 1.57 -2.03
N TRP A 85 10.83 0.85 -1.84
CA TRP A 85 9.54 1.44 -1.49
C TRP A 85 9.61 2.23 -0.17
N TYR A 86 10.24 1.69 0.88
CA TYR A 86 10.39 2.36 2.17
C TYR A 86 11.07 3.73 2.03
N LYS A 87 12.16 3.80 1.24
CA LYS A 87 12.90 5.05 0.99
C LYS A 87 12.12 6.06 0.16
N GLU A 88 11.32 5.60 -0.80
CA GLU A 88 10.54 6.48 -1.68
C GLU A 88 9.28 7.03 -0.99
N MET A 89 8.68 6.26 -0.07
CA MET A 89 7.43 6.63 0.61
C MET A 89 7.61 7.39 1.93
N SER A 90 8.74 7.23 2.63
CA SER A 90 8.98 7.86 3.93
C SER A 90 9.77 9.17 3.79
N PRO A 91 9.36 10.30 4.44
CA PRO A 91 8.12 10.56 5.18
C PRO A 91 7.06 11.30 4.34
N SER A 92 7.19 11.31 3.02
CA SER A 92 6.37 12.11 2.10
C SER A 92 4.93 11.59 1.98
N LEU A 93 4.70 10.28 2.11
CA LEU A 93 3.41 9.64 1.83
C LEU A 93 2.79 8.92 3.04
N PHE A 94 3.60 8.38 3.96
CA PHE A 94 3.09 7.78 5.18
C PHE A 94 4.11 7.78 6.31
N TYR A 95 3.60 7.72 7.53
CA TYR A 95 4.39 7.43 8.73
C TYR A 95 4.27 5.95 9.08
N PRO A 96 5.38 5.18 9.06
CA PRO A 96 5.35 3.77 9.44
C PRO A 96 4.82 3.59 10.86
N THR A 97 3.81 2.73 11.01
CA THR A 97 3.32 2.33 12.34
C THR A 97 4.28 1.33 12.99
N PRO A 98 4.23 1.12 14.32
CA PRO A 98 5.04 0.08 14.98
C PRO A 98 4.87 -1.31 14.35
N LYS A 99 3.67 -1.63 13.85
CA LYS A 99 3.41 -2.86 13.10
C LYS A 99 4.20 -2.91 11.80
N ASN A 100 4.22 -1.81 11.03
CA ASN A 100 4.99 -1.74 9.78
C ASN A 100 6.49 -1.95 10.00
N ILE A 101 7.03 -1.38 11.08
CA ILE A 101 8.44 -1.59 11.46
C ILE A 101 8.69 -3.06 11.82
N LEU A 102 7.78 -3.70 12.55
CA LEU A 102 7.88 -5.12 12.86
C LEU A 102 7.83 -6.00 11.59
N ASP A 103 6.91 -5.71 10.67
CA ASP A 103 6.78 -6.43 9.39
C ASP A 103 8.07 -6.30 8.57
N LEU A 104 8.69 -5.10 8.54
CA LEU A 104 9.97 -4.88 7.87
C LEU A 104 11.11 -5.68 8.50
N PHE A 105 11.18 -5.72 9.84
CA PHE A 105 12.21 -6.50 10.54
C PHE A 105 12.06 -8.00 10.28
N GLN A 106 10.83 -8.51 10.24
CA GLN A 106 10.57 -9.90 9.88
C GLN A 106 10.99 -10.21 8.44
N ALA A 107 10.76 -9.28 7.51
CA ALA A 107 11.21 -9.42 6.12
C ALA A 107 12.74 -9.44 6.01
N LEU A 108 13.44 -8.56 6.74
CA LEU A 108 14.91 -8.50 6.78
C LEU A 108 15.53 -9.77 7.38
N ASP A 109 14.96 -10.27 8.49
CA ASP A 109 15.40 -11.50 9.15
C ASP A 109 15.23 -12.71 8.22
N THR A 110 14.07 -12.81 7.57
CA THR A 110 13.77 -13.88 6.60
C THR A 110 14.72 -13.86 5.40
N ALA A 111 15.15 -12.66 4.97
CA ALA A 111 16.11 -12.49 3.90
C ALA A 111 17.57 -12.62 4.35
N ASN A 112 17.84 -12.82 5.65
CA ASN A 112 19.17 -12.80 6.25
C ASN A 112 19.97 -11.52 5.92
N GLN A 113 19.29 -10.37 5.88
CA GLN A 113 19.84 -9.04 5.55
C GLN A 113 19.77 -8.06 6.74
N LEU A 114 19.86 -8.57 7.97
CA LEU A 114 19.82 -7.74 9.19
C LEU A 114 20.94 -6.67 9.23
N GLU A 115 22.00 -6.85 8.45
CA GLU A 115 23.09 -5.88 8.28
C GLU A 115 22.61 -4.51 7.76
N VAL A 116 21.45 -4.47 7.08
CA VAL A 116 20.88 -3.26 6.47
C VAL A 116 20.10 -2.41 7.49
N LEU A 117 19.82 -2.94 8.68
CA LEU A 117 19.06 -2.26 9.74
C LEU A 117 19.54 -0.82 10.05
N PRO A 118 20.84 -0.51 10.13
CA PRO A 118 21.30 0.86 10.42
C PRO A 118 20.87 1.90 9.37
N SER A 119 20.55 1.46 8.14
CA SER A 119 20.10 2.37 7.06
C SER A 119 18.59 2.62 7.04
N VAL A 120 17.84 1.90 7.89
CA VAL A 120 16.39 2.05 8.07
C VAL A 120 16.07 3.15 9.09
N TRP A 121 17.05 3.48 9.95
CA TRP A 121 16.99 4.50 11.00
C TRP A 121 17.54 5.87 10.54
#